data_AF-A0AA38U536-F1
#
_entry.id   AF-A0AA38U536-F1
#
_cell.length_a   1.000
_cell.length_b   1.000
_cell.length_c   1.000
_cell.angle_alpha   90.00
_cell.angle_beta   90.00
_cell.angle_gamma   90.00
#
_symmetry.space_group_name_H-M   'P 1'
#
loop_
_entity.id
_entity.type
_entity.pdbx_description
1 polymer ?
#
loop_
_entity_poly.entity_id
_entity_poly.type
_entity_poly.pdbx_seq_one_letter_code
_entity_poly.pdbx_strand_id
1 'polypeptide(L)'
;MYYQAQVPKNSSELPVGNAAAFKAMLQSFSKKKSSSNMSIWVRLDKPIYHDEAFWDTGEGISDQHFDYSTAEAPDSSLTSTLGAQKASFDEASKPHLQILHETYPVGNKPVFGTNIRVFTNSTGDSWELNDMRLNVWASHMARKTAGVDEHHPPSSTWFDHGNCIKITPTPSVPPALPPYPLATTSAPVPSLPPAQPDFRDRLLDIMLLKLMGGDVHASLLSATSAPLPPSLPTSPARLSRISLEAFCNHYGISEIDQERLAELEYRPGNPAIELLEAAEWTAVGFKCLSWAEIVNTHKRFLKDVKTGLWNHILS
;
A
#
# COMPACT_ATOMS: atom_id res chain seq x y z
N MET A 1 27.10 19.71 20.99
CA MET A 1 25.88 20.08 20.24
C MET A 1 26.19 21.24 19.31
N TYR A 2 25.82 21.11 18.04
CA TYR A 2 26.15 22.05 16.97
C TYR A 2 24.93 22.31 16.06
N TYR A 3 24.94 23.42 15.33
CA TYR A 3 23.91 23.75 14.34
C TYR A 3 24.51 24.25 13.03
N GLN A 4 23.79 24.01 11.92
CA GLN A 4 24.15 24.47 10.59
C GLN A 4 22.90 24.89 9.82
N ALA A 5 22.93 26.04 9.15
CA ALA A 5 21.85 26.47 8.27
C ALA A 5 21.88 25.67 6.96
N GLN A 6 20.73 25.19 6.48
CA GLN A 6 20.67 24.39 5.25
C GLN A 6 20.94 25.24 3.99
N VAL A 7 20.77 26.56 4.07
CA VAL A 7 21.04 27.50 2.98
C VAL A 7 21.82 28.72 3.49
N PRO A 8 22.96 29.07 2.86
CA PRO A 8 23.60 28.38 1.73
C PRO A 8 24.24 27.05 2.14
N LYS A 9 24.38 26.13 1.17
CA LYS A 9 24.90 24.75 1.35
C LYS A 9 26.30 24.68 2.00
N ASN A 10 27.05 25.79 1.96
CA ASN A 10 28.40 25.91 2.55
C ASN A 10 28.39 26.66 3.90
N SER A 11 27.27 26.70 4.62
CA SER A 11 27.22 27.29 5.96
C SER A 11 28.20 26.58 6.90
N SER A 12 29.00 27.32 7.67
CA SER A 12 29.82 26.75 8.73
C SER A 12 28.95 26.15 9.84
N GLU A 13 29.40 25.03 10.40
CA GLU A 13 28.82 24.42 11.60
C GLU A 13 29.25 25.24 12.83
N LEU A 14 28.29 25.60 13.69
CA LEU A 14 28.52 26.45 14.85
C LEU A 14 28.08 25.75 16.14
N PRO A 15 28.82 25.88 17.26
CA PRO A 15 28.46 25.22 18.51
C PRO A 15 27.22 25.86 19.14
N VAL A 16 26.33 25.03 19.70
CA VAL A 16 25.20 25.42 20.55
C VAL A 16 25.37 24.78 21.93
N GLY A 17 26.51 25.05 22.55
CA GLY A 17 26.84 24.49 23.86
C GLY A 17 26.39 25.36 25.04
N ASN A 18 25.95 26.60 24.81
CA ASN A 18 25.59 27.53 25.88
C ASN A 18 24.45 28.47 25.48
N ALA A 19 23.83 29.11 26.49
CA ALA A 19 22.68 29.98 26.31
C ALA A 19 22.97 31.20 25.41
N ALA A 20 24.20 31.72 25.44
CA ALA A 20 24.61 32.83 24.58
C ALA A 20 24.67 32.42 23.10
N ALA A 21 25.21 31.24 22.80
CA ALA A 21 25.27 30.67 21.46
C ALA A 21 23.88 30.31 20.94
N PHE A 22 22.99 29.78 21.80
CA PHE A 22 21.60 29.52 21.45
C PHE A 22 20.83 30.81 21.12
N LYS A 23 21.03 31.88 21.91
CA LYS A 23 20.44 33.19 21.62
C LYS A 23 20.98 33.79 20.33
N ALA A 24 22.29 33.66 20.06
CA ALA A 24 22.92 34.11 18.81
C ALA A 24 22.35 33.36 17.59
N MET A 25 22.12 32.04 17.73
CA MET A 25 21.46 31.22 16.74
C MET A 25 20.06 31.77 16.41
N LEU A 26 19.20 31.96 17.41
CA LEU A 26 17.84 32.50 17.19
C LEU A 26 17.86 33.89 16.54
N GLN A 27 18.78 34.77 16.94
CA GLN A 27 18.92 36.09 16.35
C GLN A 27 19.34 36.04 14.88
N SER A 28 20.22 35.11 14.50
CA SER A 28 20.63 34.91 13.11
C SER A 28 19.46 34.54 12.18
N PHE A 29 18.43 33.89 12.74
CA PHE A 29 17.24 33.49 12.01
C PHE A 29 16.16 34.58 11.99
N SER A 30 16.00 35.32 13.07
CA SER A 30 15.05 36.45 13.15
C SER A 30 15.37 37.61 12.20
N LYS A 31 16.63 37.74 11.76
CA LYS A 31 17.10 38.83 10.87
C LYS A 31 16.92 38.53 9.37
N LYS A 32 16.58 37.30 8.97
CA LYS A 32 16.34 36.93 7.56
C LYS A 32 14.84 37.06 7.24
N LYS A 33 14.51 37.77 6.14
CA LYS A 33 13.12 38.06 5.72
C LYS A 33 12.33 36.76 5.50
N SER A 34 11.06 36.78 5.95
CA SER A 34 10.09 35.68 6.04
C SER A 34 9.73 34.94 4.74
N SER A 35 10.37 35.26 3.60
CA SER A 35 10.06 34.65 2.29
C SER A 35 10.95 33.48 1.91
N SER A 36 11.98 33.16 2.72
CA SER A 36 12.85 32.00 2.50
C SER A 36 12.56 30.90 3.52
N ASN A 37 12.06 29.76 3.06
CA ASN A 37 11.96 28.51 3.84
C ASN A 37 13.32 28.19 4.46
N MET A 38 13.49 28.52 5.74
CA MET A 38 14.77 28.41 6.42
C MET A 38 14.76 27.20 7.34
N SER A 39 15.52 26.20 6.94
CA SER A 39 15.68 24.94 7.65
C SER A 39 17.07 24.86 8.28
N ILE A 40 17.17 24.23 9.44
CA ILE A 40 18.40 24.06 10.20
C ILE A 40 18.64 22.59 10.51
N TRP A 41 19.90 22.18 10.49
CA TRP A 41 20.33 20.89 11.01
C TRP A 41 20.93 21.10 12.40
N VAL A 42 20.47 20.33 13.38
CA VAL A 42 21.04 20.29 14.72
C VAL A 42 21.72 18.94 14.90
N ARG A 43 23.00 18.97 15.26
CA ARG A 43 23.82 17.79 15.51
C ARG A 43 24.10 17.66 17.00
N LEU A 44 23.75 16.49 17.53
CA LEU A 44 24.04 16.10 18.90
C LEU A 44 25.28 15.20 18.90
N ASP A 45 26.13 15.38 19.90
CA ASP A 45 27.25 14.47 20.10
C ASP A 45 26.70 13.09 20.48
N LYS A 46 27.36 12.03 20.01
CA LYS A 46 26.93 10.66 20.28
C LYS A 46 26.84 10.46 21.80
N PRO A 47 25.71 9.99 22.34
CA PRO A 47 25.59 9.74 23.76
C PRO A 47 26.68 8.76 24.18
N ILE A 48 27.43 9.12 25.21
CA ILE A 48 28.44 8.25 25.81
C ILE A 48 27.63 7.20 26.58
N TYR A 49 27.62 5.98 26.04
CA TYR A 49 27.07 4.83 26.75
C TYR A 49 28.10 4.40 27.78
N HIS A 50 27.74 4.49 29.05
CA HIS A 50 28.46 3.78 30.10
C HIS A 50 27.92 2.34 30.10
N ASP A 51 28.82 1.35 30.00
CA ASP A 51 28.48 -0.09 29.88
C ASP A 51 27.80 -0.66 31.14
N GLU A 52 27.72 0.12 32.22
CA GLU A 52 27.00 -0.27 33.42
C GLU A 52 25.69 0.51 33.49
N ALA A 53 24.59 -0.21 33.25
CA ALA A 53 23.28 0.23 33.65
C ALA A 53 23.31 0.50 35.17
N PHE A 54 23.31 1.78 35.57
CA PHE A 54 23.31 2.18 36.99
C PHE A 54 22.05 1.70 37.75
N TRP A 55 21.05 1.16 37.04
CA TRP A 55 19.87 0.58 37.65
C TRP A 55 20.13 -0.90 37.95
N ASP A 56 20.22 -1.21 39.24
CA ASP A 56 20.34 -2.56 39.78
C ASP A 56 19.21 -3.46 39.27
N THR A 57 19.56 -4.44 38.43
CA THR A 57 18.63 -5.45 37.92
C THR A 57 18.72 -6.66 38.84
N GLY A 58 18.19 -6.50 40.06
CA GLY A 58 18.38 -7.42 41.19
C GLY A 58 18.44 -8.90 40.77
N GLU A 59 19.59 -9.52 41.02
CA GLU A 59 19.81 -10.94 40.76
C GLU A 59 18.93 -11.79 41.68
N GLY A 60 18.07 -12.62 41.05
CA GLY A 60 17.68 -13.92 41.55
C GLY A 60 16.82 -13.98 42.82
N ILE A 61 15.50 -13.78 42.68
CA ILE A 61 14.53 -14.45 43.56
C ILE A 61 13.42 -15.08 42.70
N SER A 62 13.34 -16.40 42.80
CA SER A 62 12.33 -17.31 42.27
C SER A 62 10.89 -16.93 42.68
N ASP A 63 9.94 -17.17 41.76
CA ASP A 63 8.51 -17.36 42.00
C ASP A 63 7.81 -16.37 42.94
N GLN A 64 7.96 -15.07 42.69
CA GLN A 64 6.92 -14.11 43.09
C GLN A 64 6.01 -13.84 41.91
N HIS A 65 4.84 -14.48 41.92
CA HIS A 65 3.69 -14.10 41.11
C HIS A 65 3.46 -12.60 41.31
N PHE A 66 3.85 -11.79 40.33
CA PHE A 66 3.74 -10.34 40.38
C PHE A 66 2.25 -10.00 40.40
N ASP A 67 1.76 -9.64 41.59
CA ASP A 67 0.35 -9.32 41.79
C ASP A 67 0.03 -7.97 41.16
N TYR A 68 -0.49 -8.00 39.93
CA TYR A 68 -0.97 -6.84 39.18
C TYR A 68 -2.08 -6.07 39.93
N SER A 69 -2.68 -6.64 40.96
CA SER A 69 -3.68 -5.95 41.81
C SER A 69 -3.08 -4.78 42.60
N THR A 70 -1.74 -4.72 42.77
CA THR A 70 -1.06 -3.61 43.46
C THR A 70 -0.73 -2.43 42.52
N ALA A 71 -0.74 -2.63 41.20
CA ALA A 71 -0.53 -1.57 40.21
C ALA A 71 -1.75 -0.66 40.02
N GLU A 72 -2.89 -0.99 40.63
CA GLU A 72 -4.05 -0.11 40.77
C GLU A 72 -3.97 0.78 42.03
N ALA A 73 -2.77 1.07 42.52
CA ALA A 73 -2.60 2.20 43.43
C ALA A 73 -2.92 3.51 42.66
N PRO A 74 -3.87 4.34 43.14
CA PRO A 74 -4.46 5.47 42.41
C PRO A 74 -3.52 6.66 42.14
N ASP A 75 -2.22 6.54 42.42
CA ASP A 75 -1.30 7.68 42.50
C ASP A 75 -0.38 7.84 41.27
N SER A 76 -0.59 7.05 40.20
CA SER A 76 0.00 7.37 38.89
C SER A 76 -0.84 8.45 38.18
N SER A 77 -0.61 9.69 38.59
CA SER A 77 -1.22 10.90 38.03
C SER A 77 -1.13 10.97 36.49
N LEU A 78 -0.11 10.35 35.86
CA LEU A 78 0.08 10.38 34.41
C LEU A 78 -0.78 9.37 33.64
N THR A 79 -1.01 8.16 34.17
CA THR A 79 -1.87 7.16 33.51
C THR A 79 -3.35 7.50 33.66
N SER A 80 -3.73 8.06 34.82
CA SER A 80 -5.08 8.62 35.05
C SER A 80 -5.38 9.77 34.08
N THR A 81 -4.40 10.64 33.80
CA THR A 81 -4.60 11.78 32.89
C THR A 81 -4.80 11.34 31.43
N LEU A 82 -4.03 10.37 30.94
CA LEU A 82 -4.18 9.85 29.58
C LEU A 82 -5.47 9.04 29.41
N GLY A 83 -5.81 8.21 30.40
CA GLY A 83 -7.08 7.48 30.43
C GLY A 83 -8.29 8.43 30.45
N ALA A 84 -8.25 9.47 31.29
CA ALA A 84 -9.29 10.49 31.36
C ALA A 84 -9.38 11.33 30.08
N GLN A 85 -8.26 11.68 29.45
CA GLN A 85 -8.25 12.38 28.17
C GLN A 85 -8.86 11.52 27.06
N LYS A 86 -8.46 10.25 26.95
CA LYS A 86 -9.03 9.33 25.96
C LYS A 86 -10.52 9.11 26.20
N ALA A 87 -10.93 8.86 27.46
CA ALA A 87 -12.32 8.71 27.82
C ALA A 87 -13.15 9.96 27.49
N SER A 88 -12.62 11.15 27.76
CA SER A 88 -13.31 12.41 27.42
C SER A 88 -13.53 12.59 25.91
N PHE A 89 -12.59 12.11 25.10
CA PHE A 89 -12.67 12.17 23.64
C PHE A 89 -13.68 11.15 23.08
N ASP A 90 -13.67 9.94 23.64
CA ASP A 90 -14.63 8.89 23.30
C ASP A 90 -16.07 9.32 23.72
N GLU A 91 -16.23 9.94 24.89
CA GLU A 91 -17.51 10.48 25.37
C GLU A 91 -18.05 11.59 24.44
N ALA A 92 -17.18 12.50 23.99
CA ALA A 92 -17.56 13.60 23.11
C ALA A 92 -17.92 13.14 21.69
N SER A 93 -17.35 12.03 21.21
CA SER A 93 -17.61 11.49 19.86
C SER A 93 -18.79 10.52 19.82
N LYS A 94 -19.14 9.89 20.94
CA LYS A 94 -20.26 8.94 21.08
C LYS A 94 -21.61 9.42 20.51
N PRO A 95 -22.12 10.64 20.78
CA PRO A 95 -23.39 11.07 20.20
C PRO A 95 -23.32 11.18 18.66
N HIS A 96 -22.17 11.59 18.12
CA HIS A 96 -21.97 11.67 16.68
C HIS A 96 -21.86 10.30 16.01
N LEU A 97 -21.24 9.32 16.70
CA LEU A 97 -21.25 7.93 16.25
C LEU A 97 -22.67 7.38 16.16
N GLN A 98 -23.52 7.65 17.15
CA GLN A 98 -24.90 7.20 17.13
C GLN A 98 -25.66 7.78 15.94
N ILE A 99 -25.53 9.08 15.69
CA ILE A 99 -26.13 9.74 14.52
C ILE A 99 -25.66 9.04 13.23
N LEU A 100 -24.34 8.88 13.04
CA LEU A 100 -23.81 8.21 11.85
C LEU A 100 -24.29 6.76 11.72
N HIS A 101 -24.50 6.05 12.83
CA HIS A 101 -25.03 4.69 12.80
C HIS A 101 -26.50 4.62 12.39
N GLU A 102 -27.30 5.62 12.76
CA GLU A 102 -28.72 5.76 12.40
C GLU A 102 -28.87 6.20 10.94
N THR A 103 -28.05 7.15 10.48
CA THR A 103 -28.04 7.65 9.09
C THR A 103 -27.55 6.60 8.11
N TYR A 104 -26.55 5.81 8.50
CA TYR A 104 -25.93 4.78 7.66
C TYR A 104 -26.05 3.40 8.30
N PRO A 105 -27.25 2.77 8.26
CA PRO A 105 -27.46 1.44 8.79
C PRO A 105 -26.66 0.40 7.98
N VAL A 106 -26.42 -0.75 8.61
CA VAL A 106 -25.81 -1.90 7.94
C VAL A 106 -26.70 -2.33 6.77
N GLY A 107 -26.13 -2.45 5.58
CA GLY A 107 -26.88 -2.82 4.37
C GLY A 107 -27.68 -1.67 3.75
N ASN A 108 -27.40 -0.41 4.09
CA ASN A 108 -28.08 0.77 3.51
C ASN A 108 -28.07 0.78 1.97
N LYS A 109 -27.03 0.21 1.34
CA LYS A 109 -26.91 0.09 -0.11
C LYS A 109 -26.75 -1.38 -0.53
N PRO A 110 -27.85 -2.07 -0.91
CA PRO A 110 -27.80 -3.50 -1.26
C PRO A 110 -26.92 -3.81 -2.48
N VAL A 111 -26.61 -2.81 -3.31
CA VAL A 111 -25.70 -2.93 -4.48
C VAL A 111 -24.29 -3.36 -4.08
N PHE A 112 -23.85 -3.06 -2.86
CA PHE A 112 -22.50 -3.37 -2.39
C PHE A 112 -22.44 -4.53 -1.38
N GLY A 113 -23.58 -5.12 -1.03
CA GLY A 113 -23.70 -6.18 -0.03
C GLY A 113 -24.59 -5.79 1.15
N THR A 114 -25.18 -6.79 1.79
CA THR A 114 -26.15 -6.61 2.90
C THR A 114 -25.51 -6.34 4.25
N ASN A 115 -24.20 -6.58 4.40
CA ASN A 115 -23.48 -6.47 5.67
C ASN A 115 -22.57 -5.24 5.79
N ILE A 116 -22.58 -4.34 4.80
CA ILE A 116 -21.71 -3.17 4.83
C ILE A 116 -22.50 -1.86 4.93
N ARG A 117 -21.93 -0.90 5.65
CA ARG A 117 -22.42 0.48 5.68
C ARG A 117 -21.73 1.25 4.57
N VAL A 118 -22.47 2.00 3.77
CA VAL A 118 -21.93 2.72 2.62
C VAL A 118 -22.34 4.18 2.69
N PHE A 119 -21.35 5.06 2.57
CA PHE A 119 -21.54 6.48 2.31
C PHE A 119 -21.37 6.73 0.81
N THR A 120 -22.26 7.52 0.21
CA THR A 120 -22.13 7.97 -1.19
C THR A 120 -22.12 9.49 -1.21
N ASN A 121 -21.08 10.09 -1.79
CA ASN A 121 -20.98 11.54 -1.95
C ASN A 121 -21.87 12.03 -3.11
N SER A 122 -22.09 13.34 -3.20
CA SER A 122 -22.81 14.00 -4.30
C SER A 122 -22.23 13.71 -5.69
N THR A 123 -20.93 13.40 -5.78
CA THR A 123 -20.24 13.00 -7.02
C THR A 123 -20.58 11.58 -7.47
N GLY A 124 -21.23 10.77 -6.63
CA GLY A 124 -21.55 9.37 -6.90
C GLY A 124 -20.49 8.38 -6.41
N ASP A 125 -19.35 8.87 -5.91
CA ASP A 125 -18.33 8.04 -5.29
C ASP A 125 -18.86 7.44 -3.98
N SER A 126 -18.54 6.17 -3.73
CA SER A 126 -19.03 5.45 -2.55
C SER A 126 -17.87 4.90 -1.71
N TRP A 127 -17.99 4.97 -0.39
CA TRP A 127 -17.01 4.48 0.57
C TRP A 127 -17.68 3.54 1.57
N GLU A 128 -16.95 2.50 1.96
CA GLU A 128 -17.35 1.64 3.06
C GLU A 128 -17.14 2.38 4.38
N LEU A 129 -18.13 2.35 5.26
CA LEU A 129 -18.06 2.90 6.61
C LEU A 129 -17.81 1.77 7.61
N ASN A 130 -16.52 1.49 7.85
CA ASN A 130 -16.11 0.63 8.95
C ASN A 130 -16.08 1.42 10.27
N ASP A 131 -15.99 0.71 11.40
CA ASP A 131 -16.01 1.34 12.74
C ASP A 131 -14.89 2.38 12.91
N MET A 132 -13.73 2.16 12.29
CA MET A 132 -12.63 3.12 12.33
C MET A 132 -12.99 4.44 11.61
N ARG A 133 -13.55 4.37 10.40
CA ARG A 133 -13.96 5.54 9.62
C ARG A 133 -15.07 6.32 10.31
N LEU A 134 -16.02 5.60 10.91
CA LEU A 134 -17.07 6.21 11.72
C LEU A 134 -16.50 6.94 12.94
N ASN A 135 -15.54 6.33 13.65
CA ASN A 135 -14.84 6.97 14.77
C ASN A 135 -14.08 8.23 14.36
N VAL A 136 -13.34 8.17 13.25
CA VAL A 136 -12.62 9.34 12.70
C VAL A 136 -13.62 10.45 12.33
N TRP A 137 -14.72 10.10 11.67
CA TRP A 137 -15.74 11.07 11.28
C TRP A 137 -16.41 11.71 12.51
N ALA A 138 -16.89 10.90 13.45
CA ALA A 138 -17.51 11.35 14.69
C ALA A 138 -16.56 12.24 15.52
N SER A 139 -15.28 11.89 15.57
CA SER A 139 -14.24 12.69 16.21
C SER A 139 -14.07 14.07 15.57
N HIS A 140 -14.09 14.13 14.23
CA HIS A 140 -14.01 15.40 13.52
C HIS A 140 -15.28 16.26 13.67
N MET A 141 -16.46 15.63 13.78
CA MET A 141 -17.72 16.30 14.12
C MET A 141 -17.69 16.86 15.55
N ALA A 142 -17.23 16.08 16.53
CA ALA A 142 -17.09 16.52 17.93
C ALA A 142 -16.15 17.75 18.06
N ARG A 143 -15.09 17.78 17.25
CA ARG A 143 -14.15 18.90 17.16
C ARG A 143 -14.68 20.11 16.38
N LYS A 144 -15.87 20.01 15.76
CA LYS A 144 -16.48 21.03 14.89
C LYS A 144 -15.52 21.46 13.76
N THR A 145 -14.89 20.48 13.13
CA THR A 145 -14.01 20.74 11.99
C THR A 145 -14.82 21.42 10.88
N ALA A 146 -14.30 22.50 10.30
CA ALA A 146 -15.00 23.25 9.26
C ALA A 146 -15.35 22.35 8.06
N GLY A 147 -16.63 22.32 7.68
CA GLY A 147 -17.13 21.53 6.56
C GLY A 147 -17.35 20.04 6.84
N VAL A 148 -17.24 19.59 8.10
CA VAL A 148 -17.56 18.21 8.50
C VAL A 148 -18.92 18.17 9.19
N ASP A 149 -19.85 17.39 8.64
CA ASP A 149 -21.18 17.15 9.19
C ASP A 149 -21.63 15.70 8.94
N GLU A 150 -22.89 15.36 9.19
CA GLU A 150 -23.45 14.01 8.99
C GLU A 150 -23.37 13.50 7.54
N HIS A 151 -23.30 14.39 6.55
CA HIS A 151 -23.28 14.06 5.14
C HIS A 151 -21.94 14.42 4.46
N HIS A 152 -21.09 15.18 5.13
CA HIS A 152 -19.79 15.61 4.64
C HIS A 152 -18.69 15.03 5.54
N PRO A 153 -18.00 13.96 5.11
CA PRO A 153 -16.92 13.38 5.88
C PRO A 153 -15.68 14.28 5.92
N PRO A 154 -14.78 14.09 6.89
CA PRO A 154 -13.52 14.83 6.95
C PRO A 154 -12.62 14.54 5.74
N SER A 155 -11.87 15.56 5.31
CA SER A 155 -10.79 15.45 4.33
C SER A 155 -9.58 14.70 4.92
N SER A 156 -9.77 13.43 5.21
CA SER A 156 -8.73 12.52 5.67
C SER A 156 -8.42 11.49 4.60
N THR A 157 -7.24 10.88 4.71
CA THR A 157 -6.80 9.80 3.82
C THR A 157 -7.79 8.63 3.73
N TRP A 158 -8.64 8.47 4.74
CA TRP A 158 -9.68 7.44 4.80
C TRP A 158 -10.86 7.67 3.85
N PHE A 159 -11.10 8.92 3.45
CA PHE A 159 -12.14 9.33 2.50
C PHE A 159 -11.54 9.77 1.15
N ASP A 160 -10.29 9.43 0.87
CA ASP A 160 -9.67 9.66 -0.43
C ASP A 160 -10.33 8.81 -1.51
N HIS A 161 -10.28 9.30 -2.75
CA HIS A 161 -10.77 8.59 -3.93
C HIS A 161 -10.04 7.25 -4.17
N GLY A 162 -8.82 7.06 -3.64
CA GLY A 162 -8.13 5.77 -3.70
C GLY A 162 -8.82 4.66 -2.88
N ASN A 163 -9.63 5.05 -1.91
CA ASN A 163 -10.32 4.18 -0.97
C ASN A 163 -11.82 4.01 -1.29
N CYS A 164 -12.28 4.46 -2.46
CA CYS A 164 -13.66 4.29 -2.90
C CYS A 164 -13.94 2.82 -3.30
N ILE A 165 -15.17 2.37 -3.02
CA ILE A 165 -15.65 1.06 -3.45
C ILE A 165 -15.88 1.14 -4.96
N LYS A 166 -15.11 0.37 -5.72
CA LYS A 166 -15.31 0.23 -7.16
C LYS A 166 -16.43 -0.77 -7.41
N ILE A 167 -17.56 -0.30 -7.94
CA ILE A 167 -18.59 -1.20 -8.46
C ILE A 167 -18.02 -1.85 -9.72
N THR A 168 -17.73 -3.15 -9.66
CA THR A 168 -17.63 -3.96 -10.87
C THR A 168 -19.06 -4.17 -11.36
N PRO A 169 -19.49 -3.65 -12.52
CA PRO A 169 -20.86 -3.82 -12.97
C PRO A 169 -21.15 -5.31 -13.16
N THR A 170 -22.04 -5.86 -12.35
CA THR A 170 -22.55 -7.21 -12.48
C THR A 170 -23.24 -7.34 -13.85
N PRO A 171 -22.92 -8.36 -14.68
CA PRO A 171 -23.62 -8.58 -15.94
C PRO A 171 -25.12 -8.80 -15.64
N SER A 172 -25.96 -7.92 -16.18
CA SER A 172 -27.41 -7.96 -16.03
C SER A 172 -27.95 -9.32 -16.46
N VAL A 173 -28.53 -10.05 -15.52
CA VAL A 173 -29.33 -11.25 -15.80
C VAL A 173 -30.53 -10.81 -16.65
N PRO A 174 -30.76 -11.39 -17.85
CA PRO A 174 -31.92 -11.04 -18.65
C PRO A 174 -33.23 -11.48 -17.95
N PRO A 175 -34.34 -10.76 -18.18
CA PRO A 175 -35.57 -10.95 -17.44
C PRO A 175 -36.21 -12.30 -17.74
N ALA A 176 -36.60 -13.02 -16.69
CA ALA A 176 -37.27 -14.30 -16.75
C ALA A 176 -38.63 -14.19 -17.48
N LEU A 177 -38.81 -15.00 -18.53
CA LEU A 177 -40.10 -15.17 -19.21
C LEU A 177 -41.03 -16.11 -18.41
N PRO A 178 -42.36 -15.93 -18.49
CA PRO A 178 -43.33 -16.64 -17.66
C PRO A 178 -43.56 -18.10 -18.12
N PRO A 179 -44.12 -18.97 -17.27
CA PRO A 179 -44.18 -20.41 -17.50
C PRO A 179 -45.49 -20.84 -18.18
N TYR A 180 -45.45 -21.51 -19.35
CA TYR A 180 -46.59 -22.24 -19.90
C TYR A 180 -46.16 -23.34 -20.91
N PRO A 181 -47.01 -24.33 -21.23
CA PRO A 181 -46.70 -25.74 -21.06
C PRO A 181 -46.56 -26.54 -22.38
N LEU A 182 -46.19 -27.82 -22.21
CA LEU A 182 -46.08 -28.89 -23.21
C LEU A 182 -47.17 -28.88 -24.30
N ALA A 183 -46.79 -29.01 -25.58
CA ALA A 183 -47.17 -30.15 -26.45
C ALA A 183 -46.85 -29.94 -27.97
N THR A 184 -46.16 -30.93 -28.55
CA THR A 184 -46.40 -31.63 -29.85
C THR A 184 -46.54 -30.91 -31.21
N THR A 185 -45.64 -31.33 -32.14
CA THR A 185 -45.92 -31.82 -33.52
C THR A 185 -45.49 -31.00 -34.76
N SER A 186 -44.73 -31.72 -35.61
CA SER A 186 -44.51 -31.73 -37.08
C SER A 186 -43.78 -30.60 -37.85
N ALA A 187 -42.59 -30.97 -38.35
CA ALA A 187 -41.89 -30.77 -39.67
C ALA A 187 -42.56 -29.94 -40.80
N PRO A 188 -41.84 -29.41 -41.84
CA PRO A 188 -40.60 -29.95 -42.49
C PRO A 188 -39.50 -28.98 -43.06
N VAL A 189 -38.24 -29.48 -43.10
CA VAL A 189 -37.19 -29.44 -44.19
C VAL A 189 -36.62 -28.05 -44.62
N PRO A 190 -35.28 -27.79 -44.75
CA PRO A 190 -34.36 -28.55 -45.61
C PRO A 190 -32.92 -28.84 -45.11
N SER A 191 -32.31 -29.71 -45.91
CA SER A 191 -31.08 -30.51 -45.83
C SER A 191 -29.74 -29.80 -45.62
N LEU A 192 -28.90 -30.49 -44.84
CA LEU A 192 -27.46 -30.32 -44.60
C LEU A 192 -26.59 -30.40 -45.87
N PRO A 193 -25.53 -29.57 -45.98
CA PRO A 193 -24.23 -29.95 -46.55
C PRO A 193 -23.13 -30.03 -45.46
N PRO A 194 -21.96 -30.60 -45.76
CA PRO A 194 -21.30 -31.60 -44.92
C PRO A 194 -20.36 -31.05 -43.84
N ALA A 195 -20.11 -31.93 -42.86
CA ALA A 195 -19.18 -31.81 -41.77
C ALA A 195 -17.84 -31.16 -42.17
N GLN A 196 -17.46 -30.11 -41.45
CA GLN A 196 -16.10 -29.62 -41.50
C GLN A 196 -15.15 -30.65 -40.87
N PRO A 197 -13.96 -30.87 -41.47
CA PRO A 197 -13.03 -31.88 -41.02
C PRO A 197 -12.46 -31.51 -39.65
N ASP A 198 -12.32 -32.55 -38.84
CA ASP A 198 -11.85 -32.54 -37.48
C ASP A 198 -10.44 -31.92 -37.40
N PHE A 199 -10.21 -31.04 -36.42
CA PHE A 199 -9.00 -30.23 -36.27
C PHE A 199 -7.72 -31.09 -36.10
N ARG A 200 -7.89 -32.39 -35.85
CA ARG A 200 -6.81 -33.38 -35.69
C ARG A 200 -6.15 -33.77 -37.02
N ASP A 201 -6.88 -33.79 -38.13
CA ASP A 201 -6.31 -34.20 -39.43
C ASP A 201 -5.36 -33.13 -39.99
N ARG A 202 -5.58 -31.84 -39.67
CA ARG A 202 -4.68 -30.75 -40.06
C ARG A 202 -3.33 -30.77 -39.32
N LEU A 203 -3.26 -31.33 -38.13
CA LEU A 203 -2.01 -31.39 -37.36
C LEU A 203 -1.03 -32.42 -37.93
N LEU A 204 -1.55 -33.56 -38.43
CA LEU A 204 -0.73 -34.58 -39.07
C LEU A 204 -0.17 -34.11 -40.42
N ASP A 205 -0.97 -33.39 -41.22
CA ASP A 205 -0.52 -32.77 -42.47
C ASP A 205 0.58 -31.71 -42.24
N ILE A 206 0.45 -30.89 -41.19
CA ILE A 206 1.46 -29.85 -40.87
C ILE A 206 2.76 -30.49 -40.33
N MET A 207 2.68 -31.61 -39.61
CA MET A 207 3.87 -32.34 -39.16
C MET A 207 4.55 -33.10 -40.31
N LEU A 208 3.81 -33.61 -41.30
CA LEU A 208 4.37 -34.26 -42.48
C LEU A 208 5.04 -33.25 -43.43
N LEU A 209 4.49 -32.04 -43.55
CA LEU A 209 5.04 -30.97 -44.39
C LEU A 209 6.39 -30.43 -43.87
N LYS A 210 6.64 -30.53 -42.55
CA LYS A 210 7.93 -30.14 -41.95
C LYS A 210 9.02 -31.21 -42.07
N LEU A 211 8.68 -32.45 -42.45
CA LEU A 211 9.66 -33.54 -42.55
C LEU A 211 10.25 -33.68 -43.97
N MET A 212 9.69 -33.03 -44.99
CA MET A 212 10.12 -33.18 -46.39
C MET A 212 10.74 -31.93 -47.05
N GLY A 213 10.75 -30.77 -46.39
CA GLY A 213 11.17 -29.50 -47.02
C GLY A 213 12.49 -28.98 -46.49
N GLY A 214 13.60 -29.48 -47.05
CA GLY A 214 14.92 -28.91 -46.85
C GLY A 214 15.11 -27.59 -47.60
N ASP A 215 15.81 -26.67 -46.91
CA ASP A 215 16.79 -25.73 -47.43
C ASP A 215 16.41 -24.60 -48.42
N VAL A 216 17.16 -23.52 -48.19
CA VAL A 216 17.62 -22.45 -49.10
C VAL A 216 16.70 -21.32 -49.59
N HIS A 217 17.13 -20.12 -49.17
CA HIS A 217 17.33 -18.87 -49.95
C HIS A 217 16.13 -18.25 -50.69
N ALA A 218 15.88 -16.96 -50.43
CA ALA A 218 16.29 -15.89 -51.35
C ALA A 218 15.82 -14.50 -50.89
N SER A 219 16.66 -13.53 -51.24
CA SER A 219 16.63 -12.11 -50.92
C SER A 219 15.40 -11.34 -51.41
N LEU A 220 15.10 -10.28 -50.65
CA LEU A 220 14.73 -8.92 -51.07
C LEU A 220 14.60 -8.68 -52.58
N LEU A 221 13.47 -8.12 -53.01
CA LEU A 221 13.36 -6.71 -53.46
C LEU A 221 11.91 -6.29 -53.80
N SER A 222 11.61 -5.03 -53.43
CA SER A 222 10.69 -4.06 -54.05
C SER A 222 9.16 -4.10 -53.84
N ALA A 223 8.74 -3.22 -52.93
CA ALA A 223 7.83 -2.07 -53.13
C ALA A 223 6.36 -2.27 -53.55
N THR A 224 5.41 -2.01 -52.62
CA THR A 224 4.31 -1.04 -52.79
C THR A 224 3.46 -0.83 -51.51
N SER A 225 3.38 0.43 -51.07
CA SER A 225 2.21 1.17 -50.53
C SER A 225 1.13 0.51 -49.62
N ALA A 226 1.11 0.99 -48.35
CA ALA A 226 -0.04 1.27 -47.44
C ALA A 226 -0.75 0.11 -46.69
N PRO A 227 -1.54 0.43 -45.64
CA PRO A 227 -1.18 0.84 -44.29
C PRO A 227 -1.29 -0.32 -43.28
N LEU A 228 -0.42 -0.32 -42.26
CA LEU A 228 -0.37 -1.34 -41.19
C LEU A 228 -1.67 -1.36 -40.36
N PRO A 229 -2.28 -2.53 -40.08
CA PRO A 229 -3.27 -2.64 -39.02
C PRO A 229 -2.60 -2.42 -37.65
N PRO A 230 -3.25 -1.73 -36.69
CA PRO A 230 -2.71 -1.57 -35.35
C PRO A 230 -2.51 -2.95 -34.74
N SER A 231 -1.28 -3.18 -34.32
CA SER A 231 -0.80 -4.40 -33.69
C SER A 231 -1.71 -4.81 -32.54
N LEU A 232 -1.98 -6.11 -32.46
CA LEU A 232 -2.68 -6.73 -31.34
C LEU A 232 -2.12 -6.24 -30.00
N PRO A 233 -2.97 -6.13 -28.95
CA PRO A 233 -2.52 -5.74 -27.62
C PRO A 233 -1.40 -6.67 -27.17
N THR A 234 -0.26 -6.06 -26.87
CA THR A 234 0.87 -6.69 -26.19
C THR A 234 0.32 -7.48 -25.00
N SER A 235 0.43 -8.81 -25.08
CA SER A 235 0.22 -9.70 -23.93
C SER A 235 0.89 -9.11 -22.70
N PRO A 236 0.28 -9.19 -21.51
CA PRO A 236 0.82 -8.59 -20.29
C PRO A 236 2.27 -9.03 -20.17
N ALA A 237 3.17 -8.05 -20.22
CA ALA A 237 4.61 -8.27 -20.15
C ALA A 237 4.84 -9.21 -18.97
N ARG A 238 5.27 -10.44 -19.27
CA ARG A 238 5.74 -11.36 -18.24
C ARG A 238 6.84 -10.59 -17.54
N LEU A 239 6.60 -10.22 -16.27
CA LEU A 239 7.61 -9.57 -15.45
C LEU A 239 8.87 -10.40 -15.59
N SER A 240 9.87 -9.83 -16.26
CA SER A 240 11.17 -10.47 -16.38
C SER A 240 11.59 -10.90 -14.99
N ARG A 241 11.94 -12.18 -14.80
CA ARG A 241 12.35 -12.69 -13.49
C ARG A 241 13.63 -11.96 -13.08
N ILE A 242 13.49 -10.90 -12.30
CA ILE A 242 14.60 -10.12 -11.78
C ILE A 242 15.23 -10.91 -10.64
N SER A 243 16.55 -11.15 -10.74
CA SER A 243 17.28 -11.83 -9.69
C SER A 243 17.38 -10.96 -8.44
N LEU A 244 17.48 -11.59 -7.27
CA LEU A 244 17.70 -10.89 -6.01
C LEU A 244 18.97 -10.03 -6.06
N GLU A 245 20.05 -10.55 -6.66
CA GLU A 245 21.31 -9.84 -6.82
C GLU A 245 21.16 -8.57 -7.66
N ALA A 246 20.46 -8.63 -8.80
CA ALA A 246 20.22 -7.44 -9.63
C ALA A 246 19.38 -6.39 -8.88
N PHE A 247 18.39 -6.84 -8.11
CA PHE A 247 17.60 -5.98 -7.24
C PHE A 247 18.47 -5.30 -6.17
N CYS A 248 19.29 -6.06 -5.44
CA CYS A 248 20.14 -5.51 -4.39
C CYS A 248 21.17 -4.51 -4.94
N ASN A 249 21.80 -4.84 -6.08
CA ASN A 249 22.75 -3.96 -6.74
C ASN A 249 22.09 -2.65 -7.21
N HIS A 250 20.87 -2.70 -7.74
CA HIS A 250 20.19 -1.52 -8.26
C HIS A 250 19.77 -0.53 -7.16
N TYR A 251 19.35 -1.03 -6.00
CA TYR A 251 18.89 -0.19 -4.89
C TYR A 251 19.95 0.06 -3.81
N GLY A 252 21.16 -0.49 -3.96
CA GLY A 252 22.24 -0.33 -2.99
C GLY A 252 21.95 -1.03 -1.66
N ILE A 253 21.31 -2.20 -1.71
CA ILE A 253 21.06 -3.03 -0.53
C ILE A 253 22.39 -3.69 -0.14
N SER A 254 22.69 -3.71 1.16
CA SER A 254 23.93 -4.29 1.67
C SER A 254 24.00 -5.81 1.39
N GLU A 255 25.21 -6.35 1.23
CA GLU A 255 25.41 -7.81 1.05
C GLU A 255 24.81 -8.61 2.23
N ILE A 256 24.91 -8.08 3.45
CA ILE A 256 24.33 -8.68 4.65
C ILE A 256 22.81 -8.77 4.53
N ASP A 257 22.15 -7.70 4.09
CA ASP A 257 20.70 -7.70 3.93
C ASP A 257 20.27 -8.56 2.74
N GLN A 258 21.11 -8.68 1.70
CA GLN A 258 20.90 -9.62 0.60
C GLN A 258 20.91 -11.07 1.08
N GLU A 259 21.87 -11.46 1.92
CA GLU A 259 21.94 -12.80 2.50
C GLU A 259 20.70 -13.12 3.33
N ARG A 260 20.27 -12.18 4.19
CA ARG A 260 19.04 -12.31 4.98
C ARG A 260 17.78 -12.40 4.12
N LEU A 261 17.71 -11.64 3.03
CA LEU A 261 16.61 -11.75 2.07
C LEU A 261 16.61 -13.11 1.36
N ALA A 262 17.79 -13.67 1.08
CA ALA A 262 17.90 -15.00 0.50
C ALA A 262 17.42 -16.09 1.49
N GLU A 263 17.74 -15.95 2.79
CA GLU A 263 17.29 -16.84 3.85
C GLU A 263 15.76 -16.78 4.06
N LEU A 264 15.14 -15.61 3.87
CA LEU A 264 13.68 -15.44 3.83
C LEU A 264 13.02 -15.93 2.51
N GLU A 265 13.79 -16.54 1.61
CA GLU A 265 13.36 -16.95 0.27
C GLU A 265 12.68 -15.82 -0.54
N TYR A 266 13.06 -14.57 -0.26
CA TYR A 266 12.43 -13.42 -0.89
C TYR A 266 12.70 -13.38 -2.40
N ARG A 267 11.64 -13.08 -3.16
CA ARG A 267 11.70 -12.89 -4.61
C ARG A 267 11.20 -11.49 -4.98
N PRO A 268 11.99 -10.68 -5.72
CA PRO A 268 11.55 -9.37 -6.20
C PRO A 268 10.19 -9.45 -6.90
N GLY A 269 9.24 -8.64 -6.44
CA GLY A 269 7.86 -8.61 -6.95
C GLY A 269 6.85 -9.49 -6.20
N ASN A 270 7.29 -10.28 -5.21
CA ASN A 270 6.39 -11.01 -4.33
C ASN A 270 5.80 -10.07 -3.24
N PRO A 271 4.47 -9.86 -3.18
CA PRO A 271 3.85 -9.00 -2.18
C PRO A 271 3.91 -9.57 -0.75
N ALA A 272 4.27 -10.85 -0.58
CA ALA A 272 4.36 -11.49 0.74
C ALA A 272 5.31 -10.76 1.70
N ILE A 273 6.33 -10.05 1.18
CA ILE A 273 7.25 -9.26 2.00
C ILE A 273 6.54 -8.13 2.79
N GLU A 274 5.40 -7.64 2.31
CA GLU A 274 4.62 -6.61 3.02
C GLU A 274 3.75 -7.19 4.15
N LEU A 275 3.49 -8.49 4.13
CA LEU A 275 2.63 -9.21 5.07
C LEU A 275 3.42 -10.06 6.08
N LEU A 276 4.75 -10.10 5.97
CA LEU A 276 5.62 -10.89 6.83
C LEU A 276 5.52 -10.42 8.29
N GLU A 277 5.37 -11.35 9.22
CA GLU A 277 5.23 -11.03 10.63
C GLU A 277 6.56 -10.57 11.25
N ALA A 278 6.49 -9.78 12.31
CA ALA A 278 7.68 -9.27 13.02
C ALA A 278 8.63 -10.40 13.45
N ALA A 279 8.09 -11.54 13.88
CA ALA A 279 8.88 -12.69 14.32
C ALA A 279 9.75 -13.27 13.19
N GLU A 280 9.27 -13.26 11.94
CA GLU A 280 9.93 -13.94 10.82
C GLU A 280 11.14 -13.15 10.32
N TRP A 281 10.99 -11.84 10.10
CA TRP A 281 12.11 -11.02 9.65
C TRP A 281 13.09 -10.66 10.78
N THR A 282 12.65 -10.65 12.04
CA THR A 282 13.59 -10.51 13.17
C THR A 282 14.42 -11.77 13.38
N ALA A 283 13.89 -12.95 13.09
CA ALA A 283 14.62 -14.21 13.22
C ALA A 283 15.86 -14.27 12.32
N VAL A 284 15.80 -13.72 11.11
CA VAL A 284 16.95 -13.59 10.20
C VAL A 284 17.84 -12.36 10.52
N GLY A 285 17.49 -11.61 11.57
CA GLY A 285 18.31 -10.51 12.07
C GLY A 285 18.06 -9.14 11.45
N PHE A 286 16.92 -8.91 10.77
CA PHE A 286 16.52 -7.55 10.40
C PHE A 286 16.14 -6.72 11.62
N LYS A 287 16.55 -5.45 11.63
CA LYS A 287 16.07 -4.43 12.56
C LYS A 287 14.82 -3.78 11.99
N CYS A 288 14.00 -3.18 12.86
CA CYS A 288 12.76 -2.49 12.45
C CYS A 288 12.99 -1.44 11.35
N LEU A 289 14.05 -0.62 11.47
CA LEU A 289 14.37 0.40 10.47
C LEU A 289 14.86 -0.20 9.15
N SER A 290 15.76 -1.18 9.19
CA SER A 290 16.25 -1.85 7.98
C SER A 290 15.12 -2.57 7.25
N TRP A 291 14.21 -3.22 7.98
CA TRP A 291 13.05 -3.88 7.38
C TRP A 291 12.12 -2.87 6.68
N ALA A 292 11.85 -1.73 7.33
CA ALA A 292 11.06 -0.66 6.73
C ALA A 292 11.72 -0.11 5.44
N GLU A 293 13.04 0.01 5.40
CA GLU A 293 13.80 0.40 4.20
C GLU A 293 13.67 -0.66 3.08
N ILE A 294 13.76 -1.94 3.40
CA ILE A 294 13.56 -3.04 2.45
C ILE A 294 12.14 -3.00 1.86
N VAL A 295 11.11 -2.85 2.69
CA VAL A 295 9.71 -2.77 2.24
C VAL A 295 9.49 -1.54 1.35
N ASN A 296 10.05 -0.38 1.72
CA ASN A 296 9.97 0.82 0.89
C ASN A 296 10.68 0.64 -0.45
N THR A 297 11.82 -0.05 -0.46
CA THR A 297 12.59 -0.37 -1.66
C THR A 297 11.80 -1.32 -2.57
N HIS A 298 11.14 -2.33 -2.01
CA HIS A 298 10.23 -3.21 -2.74
C HIS A 298 9.07 -2.43 -3.39
N LYS A 299 8.44 -1.51 -2.65
CA LYS A 299 7.36 -0.66 -3.19
C LYS A 299 7.83 0.24 -4.32
N ARG A 300 9.05 0.78 -4.20
CA ARG A 300 9.69 1.54 -5.27
C ARG A 300 9.94 0.67 -6.49
N PHE A 301 10.45 -0.54 -6.29
CA PHE A 301 10.63 -1.53 -7.36
C PHE A 301 9.35 -1.84 -8.11
N LEU A 302 8.24 -2.07 -7.43
CA LEU A 302 6.95 -2.30 -8.09
C LEU A 302 6.50 -1.10 -8.95
N LYS A 303 6.85 0.13 -8.56
CA LYS A 303 6.58 1.33 -9.37
C LYS A 303 7.51 1.40 -10.58
N ASP A 304 8.80 1.15 -10.37
CA ASP A 304 9.83 1.22 -11.42
C ASP A 304 9.64 0.14 -12.49
N VAL A 305 9.14 -1.03 -12.10
CA VAL A 305 8.72 -2.09 -13.02
C VAL A 305 7.50 -1.67 -13.85
N LYS A 306 6.51 -1.01 -13.22
CA LYS A 306 5.31 -0.50 -13.93
C LYS A 306 5.62 0.62 -14.91
N THR A 307 6.62 1.45 -14.62
CA THR A 307 7.08 2.52 -15.53
C THR A 307 8.03 2.01 -16.61
N GLY A 308 8.41 0.72 -16.58
CA GLY A 308 9.28 0.09 -17.57
C GLY A 308 10.77 0.35 -17.37
N LEU A 309 11.19 0.93 -16.23
CA LEU A 309 12.60 1.20 -15.92
C LEU A 309 13.44 -0.09 -15.96
N TRP A 310 12.86 -1.19 -15.49
CA TRP A 310 13.50 -2.51 -15.45
C TRP A 310 13.58 -3.21 -16.81
N ASN A 311 12.82 -2.78 -17.81
CA ASN A 311 12.93 -3.35 -19.16
C ASN A 311 14.25 -2.96 -19.83
N HIS A 312 14.78 -1.76 -19.55
CA HIS A 312 16.03 -1.25 -20.10
C HIS A 312 17.28 -1.82 -19.40
N ILE A 313 17.16 -2.23 -18.14
CA ILE A 313 18.28 -2.74 -17.33
C ILE A 313 18.57 -4.22 -17.63
N LEU A 314 17.60 -4.94 -18.19
CA LEU A 314 17.72 -6.36 -18.57
C LEU A 314 17.98 -6.57 -20.08
N SER A 315 18.18 -5.48 -20.83
CA SER A 315 18.52 -5.48 -22.27
C SER A 315 20.03 -5.50 -22.46
#